data_AF-A0A7J5W9P3-F1
#
_entry.id   AF-A0A7J5W9P3-F1
#
_cell.length_a   1.000
_cell.length_b   1.000
_cell.length_c   1.000
_cell.angle_alpha   90.00
_cell.angle_beta   90.00
_cell.angle_gamma   90.00
#
_symmetry.space_group_name_H-M   'P 1'
#
loop_
_entity.id
_entity.type
_entity.pdbx_description
1 polymer ?
#
loop_
_entity_poly.entity_id
_entity_poly.type
_entity_poly.pdbx_seq_one_letter_code
_entity_poly.pdbx_strand_id
1 'polypeptide(L)'
;MAVVLARAVDEAHPEPPELFGPVSKFLSLSPEEQARILLILESNGDLDDLRKGLRSLNVLYPRSPLQFITNDWEHASDPLRHDVEDFKEVLMDLFDKTSRQAIIMQGTLIYVAFELDRLRVAPGIGLAQLPELENYPDTAESRLVAASVRSAVPLLVRPPEEAYETAWSAYFWNRGLEIEPCRAQL
;
A
#
# COMPACT_ATOMS: atom_id res chain seq x y z
N MET A 1 1.47 -9.12 5.92
CA MET A 1 0.39 -8.62 5.04
C MET A 1 0.89 -8.12 3.69
N ALA A 2 1.69 -7.04 3.59
CA ALA A 2 2.09 -6.48 2.28
C ALA A 2 2.95 -7.45 1.42
N VAL A 3 3.94 -8.11 2.03
CA VAL A 3 4.77 -9.14 1.35
C VAL A 3 3.93 -10.30 0.86
N VAL A 4 2.93 -10.71 1.62
CA VAL A 4 2.06 -11.83 1.26
C VAL A 4 1.28 -11.53 -0.01
N LEU A 5 0.64 -10.36 -0.08
CA LEU A 5 -0.07 -9.93 -1.29
C LEU A 5 0.89 -9.83 -2.47
N ALA A 6 2.08 -9.25 -2.27
CA ALA A 6 3.07 -9.11 -3.34
C ALA A 6 3.58 -10.47 -3.85
N ARG A 7 3.80 -11.45 -2.97
CA ARG A 7 4.15 -12.83 -3.35
C ARG A 7 3.03 -13.52 -4.12
N ALA A 8 1.79 -13.39 -3.65
CA ALA A 8 0.64 -13.96 -4.35
C ALA A 8 0.46 -13.36 -5.76
N VAL A 9 0.75 -12.07 -5.93
CA VAL A 9 0.82 -11.42 -7.25
C VAL A 9 1.95 -12.02 -8.09
N ASP A 10 3.18 -12.08 -7.55
CA ASP A 10 4.34 -12.66 -8.24
C ASP A 10 4.08 -14.10 -8.71
N GLU A 11 3.42 -14.92 -7.90
CA GLU A 11 3.05 -16.30 -8.21
C GLU A 11 1.91 -16.41 -9.24
N ALA A 12 0.98 -15.44 -9.26
CA ALA A 12 -0.16 -15.44 -10.18
C ALA A 12 0.20 -14.99 -11.61
N HIS A 13 1.37 -14.35 -11.78
CA HIS A 13 1.88 -13.90 -13.07
C HIS A 13 2.87 -14.89 -13.71
N PRO A 14 2.81 -15.09 -15.03
CA PRO A 14 3.71 -15.99 -15.75
C PRO A 14 5.14 -15.43 -15.90
N GLU A 15 5.31 -14.12 -15.82
CA GLU A 15 6.61 -13.44 -15.80
C GLU A 15 6.70 -12.58 -14.53
N PRO A 16 7.89 -12.41 -13.94
CA PRO A 16 8.08 -11.61 -12.74
C PRO A 16 7.58 -10.18 -12.99
N PRO A 17 6.46 -9.75 -12.38
CA PRO A 17 5.91 -8.45 -12.66
C PRO A 17 6.84 -7.33 -12.14
N GLU A 18 6.65 -6.12 -12.66
CA GLU A 18 7.10 -4.92 -11.96
C GLU A 18 6.56 -4.91 -10.53
N LEU A 19 7.28 -4.31 -9.59
CA LEU A 19 6.89 -4.29 -8.18
C LEU A 19 5.49 -3.66 -7.99
N PHE A 20 4.53 -4.46 -7.50
CA PHE A 20 3.17 -4.02 -7.15
C PHE A 20 3.16 -3.29 -5.80
N GLY A 21 3.75 -2.09 -5.79
CA GLY A 21 3.77 -1.19 -4.62
C GLY A 21 2.55 -0.28 -4.56
N PRO A 22 2.33 0.59 -5.57
CA PRO A 22 1.16 1.46 -5.61
C PRO A 22 -0.13 0.68 -5.78
N VAL A 23 -1.16 1.08 -5.03
CA VAL A 23 -2.52 0.54 -5.18
C VAL A 23 -3.02 0.66 -6.63
N SER A 24 -2.66 1.72 -7.35
CA SER A 24 -3.05 1.90 -8.75
C SER A 24 -2.51 0.83 -9.71
N LYS A 25 -1.42 0.13 -9.38
CA LYS A 25 -0.88 -0.94 -10.23
C LYS A 25 -1.84 -2.14 -10.32
N PHE A 26 -2.66 -2.36 -9.29
CA PHE A 26 -3.66 -3.43 -9.30
C PHE A 26 -4.77 -3.22 -10.36
N LEU A 27 -4.89 -2.02 -10.94
CA LEU A 27 -5.78 -1.75 -12.08
C LEU A 27 -5.37 -2.51 -13.35
N SER A 28 -4.11 -2.95 -13.48
CA SER A 28 -3.66 -3.69 -14.66
C SER A 28 -3.94 -5.19 -14.57
N LEU A 29 -4.44 -5.69 -13.43
CA LEU A 29 -4.71 -7.11 -13.24
C LEU A 29 -5.98 -7.53 -13.99
N SER A 30 -5.88 -8.62 -14.77
CA SER A 30 -7.04 -9.24 -15.39
C SER A 30 -7.94 -9.93 -14.33
N PRO A 31 -9.23 -10.18 -14.63
CA PRO A 31 -10.11 -10.94 -13.74
C PRO A 31 -9.55 -12.34 -13.41
N GLU A 32 -8.88 -12.98 -14.36
CA GLU A 32 -8.25 -14.30 -14.17
C GLU A 32 -7.03 -14.20 -13.24
N GLU A 33 -6.23 -13.13 -13.34
CA GLU A 33 -5.12 -12.87 -12.43
C GLU A 33 -5.62 -12.60 -11.01
N GLN A 34 -6.66 -11.78 -10.86
CA GLN A 34 -7.30 -11.51 -9.58
C GLN A 34 -7.83 -12.80 -8.93
N ALA A 35 -8.50 -13.65 -9.70
CA ALA A 35 -8.99 -14.94 -9.20
C ALA A 35 -7.85 -15.87 -8.76
N ARG A 36 -6.73 -15.91 -9.50
CA ARG A 36 -5.55 -16.69 -9.10
C ARG A 36 -4.94 -16.18 -7.80
N ILE A 37 -4.80 -14.86 -7.65
CA ILE A 37 -4.29 -14.24 -6.43
C ILE A 37 -5.16 -14.63 -5.23
N LEU A 38 -6.49 -14.57 -5.36
CA LEU A 38 -7.41 -14.97 -4.30
C LEU A 38 -7.23 -16.44 -3.89
N LEU A 39 -7.11 -17.36 -4.86
CA LEU A 39 -6.89 -18.78 -4.59
C LEU A 39 -5.57 -19.02 -3.85
N ILE A 40 -4.49 -18.33 -4.24
CA ILE A 40 -3.19 -18.43 -3.56
C ILE A 40 -3.32 -17.95 -2.11
N LEU A 41 -3.89 -16.76 -1.90
CA LEU A 41 -4.09 -16.18 -0.56
C LEU A 41 -4.97 -17.06 0.33
N GLU A 42 -6.03 -17.66 -0.23
CA GLU A 42 -6.91 -18.58 0.49
C GLU A 42 -6.17 -19.86 0.88
N SER A 43 -5.42 -20.45 -0.06
CA SER A 43 -4.64 -21.68 0.17
C SER A 43 -3.55 -21.51 1.24
N ASN A 44 -3.00 -20.30 1.38
CA ASN A 44 -2.00 -19.95 2.38
C ASN A 44 -2.63 -19.52 3.73
N GLY A 45 -3.96 -19.35 3.80
CA GLY A 45 -4.65 -18.89 5.01
C GLY A 45 -4.51 -17.40 5.30
N ASP A 46 -4.04 -16.60 4.33
CA ASP A 46 -3.75 -15.18 4.50
C ASP A 46 -4.91 -14.25 4.08
N LEU A 47 -5.90 -14.79 3.35
CA LEU A 47 -6.97 -14.01 2.74
C LEU A 47 -7.82 -13.26 3.78
N ASP A 48 -8.15 -13.89 4.90
CA ASP A 48 -9.01 -13.30 5.93
C ASP A 48 -8.34 -12.13 6.66
N ASP A 49 -7.05 -12.24 6.93
CA ASP A 49 -6.27 -11.15 7.54
C ASP A 49 -6.14 -9.96 6.59
N LEU A 50 -5.90 -10.23 5.30
CA LEU A 50 -5.87 -9.19 4.26
C LEU A 50 -7.22 -8.50 4.12
N ARG A 51 -8.31 -9.27 4.07
CA ARG A 51 -9.68 -8.76 4.09
C ARG A 51 -9.85 -7.85 5.30
N LYS A 52 -9.62 -8.35 6.52
CA LYS A 52 -9.77 -7.53 7.74
C LYS A 52 -8.98 -6.22 7.68
N GLY A 53 -7.73 -6.25 7.23
CA GLY A 53 -6.87 -5.07 7.11
C GLY A 53 -7.32 -4.06 6.05
N LEU A 54 -7.98 -4.50 4.98
CA LEU A 54 -8.45 -3.65 3.88
C LEU A 54 -9.91 -3.17 4.06
N ARG A 55 -10.57 -3.55 5.16
CA ARG A 55 -11.99 -3.29 5.38
C ARG A 55 -12.38 -1.83 5.25
N SER A 56 -11.78 -0.96 6.06
CA SER A 56 -12.14 0.46 6.07
C SER A 56 -11.87 1.11 4.71
N LEU A 57 -10.77 0.76 4.03
CA LEU A 57 -10.46 1.29 2.71
C LEU A 57 -11.53 0.90 1.68
N ASN A 58 -11.88 -0.39 1.58
CA ASN A 58 -12.80 -0.87 0.54
C ASN A 58 -14.27 -0.52 0.83
N VAL A 59 -14.65 -0.33 2.10
CA VAL A 59 -15.97 0.23 2.47
C VAL A 59 -16.08 1.71 2.06
N LEU A 60 -15.05 2.51 2.35
CA LEU A 60 -15.05 3.94 2.04
C LEU A 60 -14.84 4.23 0.54
N TYR A 61 -14.02 3.42 -0.11
CA TYR A 61 -13.59 3.54 -1.51
C TYR A 61 -13.94 2.27 -2.30
N PRO A 62 -15.23 2.02 -2.60
CA PRO A 62 -15.68 0.79 -3.27
C PRO A 62 -15.15 0.60 -4.70
N ARG A 63 -14.56 1.64 -5.30
CA ARG A 63 -13.88 1.56 -6.61
C ARG A 63 -12.36 1.42 -6.47
N SER A 64 -11.88 1.01 -5.30
CA SER A 64 -10.48 0.68 -5.04
C SER A 64 -9.98 -0.40 -6.00
N PRO A 65 -8.76 -0.28 -6.55
CA PRO A 65 -8.13 -1.37 -7.29
C PRO A 65 -7.99 -2.67 -6.49
N LEU A 66 -8.06 -2.60 -5.15
CA LEU A 66 -8.01 -3.75 -4.25
C LEU A 66 -9.40 -4.28 -3.87
N GLN A 67 -10.48 -3.79 -4.49
CA GLN A 67 -11.84 -4.21 -4.17
C GLN A 67 -12.05 -5.72 -4.38
N PHE A 68 -11.36 -6.32 -5.36
CA PHE A 68 -11.48 -7.74 -5.66
C PHE A 68 -11.13 -8.66 -4.47
N ILE A 69 -10.30 -8.19 -3.54
CA ILE A 69 -9.91 -8.94 -2.33
C ILE A 69 -11.11 -9.13 -1.38
N THR A 70 -12.06 -8.19 -1.42
CA THR A 70 -13.15 -8.08 -0.45
C THR A 70 -14.53 -8.22 -1.09
N ASN A 71 -14.61 -8.69 -2.34
CA ASN A 71 -15.84 -8.76 -3.13
C ASN A 71 -17.02 -9.50 -2.44
N ASP A 72 -16.74 -10.33 -1.43
CA ASP A 72 -17.74 -11.12 -0.70
C ASP A 72 -18.41 -10.37 0.47
N TRP A 73 -17.94 -9.16 0.80
CA TRP A 73 -18.67 -8.35 1.76
C TRP A 73 -19.87 -7.74 1.06
N GLU A 74 -21.04 -8.35 1.27
CA GLU A 74 -22.33 -7.70 1.07
C GLU A 74 -22.22 -6.27 1.58
N HIS A 75 -22.21 -5.32 0.64
CA HIS A 75 -22.17 -3.87 0.82
C HIS A 75 -22.47 -3.50 2.26
N ALA A 76 -21.42 -3.53 3.10
CA ALA A 76 -21.62 -3.31 4.51
C ALA A 76 -22.24 -1.93 4.60
N SER A 77 -23.46 -1.89 5.12
CA SER A 77 -24.31 -0.73 5.36
C SER A 77 -23.48 0.53 5.62
N ASP A 78 -23.92 1.68 5.12
CA ASP A 78 -23.32 3.03 5.26
C ASP A 78 -22.07 3.10 6.13
N PRO A 79 -20.92 3.61 5.61
CA PRO A 79 -19.65 3.61 6.34
C PRO A 79 -19.85 3.97 7.80
N LEU A 80 -19.49 3.05 8.70
CA LEU A 80 -19.68 3.32 10.11
C LEU A 80 -18.82 4.54 10.45
N ARG A 81 -19.33 5.42 11.30
CA ARG A 81 -18.59 6.60 11.77
C ARG A 81 -17.16 6.24 12.23
N HIS A 82 -17.01 5.07 12.84
CA HIS A 82 -15.73 4.51 13.26
C HIS A 82 -14.79 4.21 12.08
N ASP A 83 -15.28 3.66 10.96
CA ASP A 83 -14.46 3.39 9.77
C ASP A 83 -13.88 4.70 9.19
N VAL A 84 -14.64 5.80 9.26
CA VAL A 84 -14.21 7.14 8.82
C VAL A 84 -13.16 7.74 9.76
N GLU A 85 -13.38 7.66 11.08
CA GLU A 85 -12.46 8.21 12.09
C GLU A 85 -11.11 7.49 12.04
N ASP A 86 -11.10 6.15 12.03
CA ASP A 86 -9.87 5.34 11.94
C ASP A 86 -9.09 5.64 10.64
N PHE A 87 -9.80 5.73 9.51
CA PHE A 87 -9.17 5.99 8.23
C PHE A 87 -8.51 7.37 8.18
N LYS A 88 -9.11 8.39 8.81
CA LYS A 88 -8.54 9.74 8.88
C LYS A 88 -7.27 9.79 9.70
N GLU A 89 -7.23 9.08 10.84
CA GLU A 89 -6.03 9.01 11.67
C GLU A 89 -4.86 8.46 10.85
N VAL A 90 -5.07 7.34 10.15
CA VAL A 90 -4.08 6.77 9.24
C VAL A 90 -3.72 7.73 8.10
N LEU A 91 -4.70 8.36 7.46
CA LEU A 91 -4.46 9.30 6.36
C LEU A 91 -3.62 10.50 6.81
N MET A 92 -3.92 11.08 7.99
CA MET A 92 -3.18 12.19 8.56
C MET A 92 -1.74 11.80 8.88
N ASP A 93 -1.53 10.63 9.47
CA ASP A 93 -0.20 10.10 9.76
C ASP A 93 0.63 9.90 8.48
N LEU A 94 -0.01 9.45 7.40
CA LEU A 94 0.66 9.24 6.10
C LEU A 94 0.82 10.53 5.29
N PHE A 95 0.11 11.60 5.62
CA PHE A 95 0.21 12.89 4.93
C PHE A 95 1.57 13.55 5.19
N ASP A 96 2.09 13.45 6.41
CA ASP A 96 3.48 13.78 6.72
C ASP A 96 4.40 12.65 6.26
N LYS A 97 5.08 12.86 5.11
CA LYS A 97 6.03 11.91 4.52
C LYS A 97 7.26 11.60 5.39
N THR A 98 7.46 12.35 6.48
CA THR A 98 8.55 12.16 7.44
C THR A 98 8.10 11.52 8.75
N SER A 99 6.79 11.31 8.92
CA SER A 99 6.23 10.62 10.07
C SER A 99 6.77 9.18 10.16
N ARG A 100 6.73 8.61 11.36
CA ARG A 100 7.14 7.22 11.56
C ARG A 100 6.32 6.26 10.69
N GLN A 101 5.01 6.45 10.60
CA GLN A 101 4.13 5.59 9.81
C GLN A 101 4.43 5.69 8.31
N ALA A 102 4.61 6.91 7.78
CA ALA A 102 4.94 7.10 6.37
C ALA A 102 6.29 6.49 6.00
N ILE A 103 7.27 6.56 6.90
CA ILE A 103 8.60 5.95 6.72
C ILE A 103 8.53 4.42 6.79
N ILE A 104 7.81 3.85 7.76
CA ILE A 104 7.63 2.39 7.86
C ILE A 104 6.87 1.85 6.65
N MET A 105 5.83 2.54 6.17
CA MET A 105 5.11 2.17 4.95
C MET A 105 6.06 2.15 3.73
N GLN A 106 6.86 3.19 3.55
CA GLN A 106 7.86 3.25 2.48
C GLN A 106 8.93 2.15 2.63
N GLY A 107 9.39 1.89 3.86
CA GLY A 107 10.33 0.81 4.17
C GLY A 107 9.75 -0.56 3.89
N THR A 108 8.45 -0.75 4.09
CA THR A 108 7.75 -2.00 3.76
C THR A 108 7.84 -2.29 2.26
N LEU A 109 7.74 -1.27 1.41
CA LEU A 109 7.93 -1.47 -0.03
C LEU A 109 9.36 -1.90 -0.38
N ILE A 110 10.37 -1.29 0.26
CA ILE A 110 11.77 -1.70 0.10
C ILE A 110 11.97 -3.14 0.57
N TYR A 111 11.36 -3.51 1.70
CA TYR A 111 11.40 -4.87 2.22
C TYR A 111 10.77 -5.87 1.23
N VAL A 112 9.60 -5.56 0.68
CA VAL A 112 8.98 -6.38 -0.39
C VAL A 112 9.92 -6.52 -1.59
N ALA A 113 10.58 -5.45 -2.02
CA ALA A 113 11.51 -5.50 -3.13
C ALA A 113 12.73 -6.40 -2.85
N PHE A 114 13.21 -6.46 -1.60
CA PHE A 114 14.24 -7.41 -1.20
C PHE A 114 13.72 -8.85 -1.20
N GLU A 115 12.54 -9.09 -0.62
CA GLU A 115 11.94 -10.43 -0.51
C GLU A 115 11.62 -11.04 -1.88
N LEU A 116 11.31 -10.21 -2.88
CA LEU A 116 11.04 -10.65 -4.26
C LEU A 116 12.29 -10.60 -5.16
N ASP A 117 13.49 -10.38 -4.59
CA ASP A 117 14.76 -10.25 -5.33
C ASP A 117 14.73 -9.19 -6.46
N ARG A 118 13.88 -8.16 -6.30
CA ARG A 118 13.75 -7.01 -7.22
C ARG A 118 14.71 -5.86 -6.89
N LEU A 119 15.29 -5.89 -5.69
CA LEU A 119 16.29 -4.93 -5.25
C LEU A 119 17.47 -5.68 -4.63
N ARG A 120 18.69 -5.36 -5.05
CA ARG A 120 19.93 -5.82 -4.42
C ARG A 120 20.78 -4.60 -4.08
N VAL A 121 21.35 -4.59 -2.88
CA VAL A 121 22.14 -3.47 -2.38
C VAL A 121 23.53 -3.94 -1.97
N ALA A 122 24.53 -3.09 -2.19
CA ALA A 122 25.88 -3.36 -1.71
C ALA A 122 25.93 -3.27 -0.18
N PRO A 123 26.77 -4.08 0.49
CA PRO A 123 27.03 -3.91 1.91
C PRO A 123 27.53 -2.50 2.25
N GLY A 124 27.16 -1.99 3.42
CA GLY A 124 27.65 -0.70 3.93
C GLY A 124 26.86 0.53 3.47
N ILE A 125 25.84 0.40 2.63
CA ILE A 125 24.90 1.49 2.35
C ILE A 125 23.72 1.47 3.34
N GLY A 126 23.04 2.61 3.52
CA GLY A 126 21.93 2.72 4.48
C GLY A 126 20.81 1.69 4.28
N LEU A 127 20.44 1.39 3.02
CA LEU A 127 19.43 0.37 2.72
C LEU A 127 19.81 -1.05 3.16
N ALA A 128 21.11 -1.35 3.31
CA ALA A 128 21.56 -2.65 3.80
C ALA A 128 21.27 -2.84 5.31
N GLN A 129 20.88 -1.77 6.01
CA GLN A 129 20.54 -1.78 7.44
C GLN A 129 19.04 -1.53 7.64
N LEU A 130 18.19 -2.00 6.72
CA LEU A 130 16.73 -1.79 6.78
C LEU A 130 16.08 -2.12 8.14
N PRO A 131 16.50 -3.15 8.90
CA PRO A 131 15.95 -3.42 10.23
C PRO A 131 16.06 -2.24 11.23
N GLU A 132 17.05 -1.35 11.08
CA GLU A 132 17.18 -0.16 11.94
C GLU A 132 16.02 0.83 11.80
N LEU A 133 15.17 0.68 10.78
CA LEU A 133 13.97 1.48 10.62
C LEU A 133 12.99 1.33 11.78
N GLU A 134 13.02 0.20 12.49
CA GLU A 134 12.23 -0.01 13.72
C GLU A 134 12.53 1.05 14.79
N ASN A 135 13.74 1.61 14.78
CA ASN A 135 14.22 2.63 15.71
C ASN A 135 14.02 4.07 15.19
N TYR A 136 13.26 4.29 14.11
CA TYR A 136 13.04 5.63 13.55
C TYR A 136 12.00 6.45 14.34
N PRO A 137 12.27 7.72 14.72
CA PRO A 137 13.38 8.58 14.33
C PRO A 137 14.50 8.71 15.38
N ASP A 138 14.58 7.79 16.33
CA ASP A 138 15.28 7.99 17.60
C ASP A 138 16.82 7.92 17.48
N THR A 139 17.36 7.11 16.57
CA THR A 139 18.81 6.94 16.37
C THR A 139 19.34 7.67 15.13
N ALA A 140 20.64 7.93 15.09
CA ALA A 140 21.26 8.56 13.91
C ALA A 140 21.22 7.60 12.71
N GLU A 141 21.41 6.32 13.00
CA GLU A 141 21.37 5.19 12.08
C GLU A 141 19.98 5.07 11.47
N SER A 142 18.91 5.03 12.28
CA SER A 142 17.54 4.91 11.77
C SER A 142 17.12 6.10 10.91
N ARG A 143 17.57 7.33 11.24
CA ARG A 143 17.36 8.52 10.41
C ARG A 143 18.09 8.43 9.06
N LEU A 144 19.30 7.86 9.03
CA LEU A 144 20.06 7.63 7.80
C LEU A 144 19.41 6.55 6.93
N VAL A 145 18.94 5.45 7.53
CA VAL A 145 18.18 4.41 6.83
C VAL A 145 16.88 4.98 6.27
N ALA A 146 16.12 5.76 7.05
CA ALA A 146 14.89 6.42 6.59
C ALA A 146 15.15 7.42 5.44
N ALA A 147 16.25 8.16 5.47
CA ALA A 147 16.66 8.99 4.33
C ALA A 147 16.95 8.16 3.08
N SER A 148 17.63 7.03 3.23
CA SER A 148 17.93 6.09 2.14
C SER A 148 16.64 5.51 1.55
N VAL A 149 15.71 5.06 2.39
CA VAL A 149 14.38 4.56 1.99
C VAL A 149 13.62 5.60 1.17
N ARG A 150 13.50 6.83 1.68
CA ARG A 150 12.80 7.93 0.97
C ARG A 150 13.40 8.23 -0.39
N SER A 151 14.72 8.14 -0.52
CA SER A 151 15.40 8.37 -1.81
C SER A 151 15.18 7.22 -2.80
N ALA A 152 15.03 6.00 -2.32
CA ALA A 152 14.92 4.81 -3.15
C ALA A 152 13.49 4.53 -3.64
N VAL A 153 12.48 4.77 -2.81
CA VAL A 153 11.07 4.48 -3.16
C VAL A 153 10.63 5.11 -4.48
N PRO A 154 10.90 6.40 -4.78
CA PRO A 154 10.54 7.00 -6.06
C PRO A 154 11.16 6.30 -7.28
N LEU A 155 12.33 5.67 -7.13
CA LEU A 155 13.00 4.94 -8.20
C LEU A 155 12.30 3.60 -8.50
N LEU A 156 11.77 2.94 -7.46
CA LEU A 156 11.05 1.66 -7.58
C LEU A 156 9.60 1.84 -8.03
N VAL A 157 8.99 2.95 -7.62
CA VAL A 157 7.57 3.25 -7.85
C VAL A 157 7.36 4.05 -9.14
N ARG A 158 8.45 4.35 -9.88
CA ARG A 158 8.52 5.31 -10.98
C ARG A 158 7.15 5.55 -11.63
N PRO A 159 6.50 6.69 -11.39
CA PRO A 159 5.32 7.04 -12.16
C PRO A 159 5.76 7.10 -13.64
N PRO A 160 5.06 6.48 -14.60
CA PRO A 160 5.17 6.92 -15.99
C PRO A 160 5.01 8.45 -16.02
N GLU A 161 5.56 9.13 -17.02
CA GLU A 161 5.53 10.61 -17.11
C GLU A 161 4.09 11.20 -17.04
N GLU A 162 3.06 10.34 -17.13
CA GLU A 162 1.62 10.62 -17.02
C GLU A 162 0.98 10.30 -15.64
N ALA A 163 1.70 9.72 -14.67
CA ALA A 163 1.11 9.11 -13.46
C ALA A 163 0.83 10.05 -12.28
N TYR A 164 0.85 11.37 -12.49
CA TYR A 164 0.33 12.30 -11.48
C TYR A 164 -1.20 12.24 -11.36
N GLU A 165 -1.90 11.64 -12.33
CA GLU A 165 -3.37 11.55 -12.36
C GLU A 165 -3.85 10.17 -12.79
N THR A 166 -3.58 9.14 -11.97
CA THR A 166 -4.29 7.86 -12.18
C THR A 166 -5.79 8.06 -11.92
N ALA A 167 -6.63 7.28 -12.61
CA ALA A 167 -8.07 7.26 -12.32
C ALA A 167 -8.36 6.95 -10.85
N TRP A 168 -7.50 6.14 -10.21
CA TRP A 168 -7.56 5.87 -8.78
C TRP A 168 -7.28 7.10 -7.92
N SER A 169 -6.18 7.82 -8.14
CA SER A 169 -5.84 9.01 -7.34
C SER A 169 -6.90 10.11 -7.46
N ALA A 170 -7.45 10.32 -8.67
CA ALA A 170 -8.53 11.28 -8.88
C ALA A 170 -9.81 10.86 -8.13
N TYR A 171 -10.20 9.59 -8.24
CA TYR A 171 -11.34 9.05 -7.50
C TYR A 171 -11.13 9.13 -5.98
N PHE A 172 -9.95 8.75 -5.48
CA PHE A 172 -9.61 8.77 -4.07
C PHE A 172 -9.81 10.16 -3.45
N TRP A 173 -9.21 11.20 -4.05
CA TRP A 173 -9.35 12.56 -3.51
C TRP A 173 -10.77 13.11 -3.61
N ASN A 174 -11.46 12.89 -4.74
CA ASN A 174 -12.84 13.37 -4.92
C ASN A 174 -13.82 12.66 -3.98
N ARG A 175 -13.70 11.33 -3.84
CA ARG A 175 -14.55 10.55 -2.92
C ARG A 175 -14.31 10.94 -1.47
N GLY A 176 -13.07 11.25 -1.09
CA GLY A 176 -12.76 11.76 0.24
C GLY A 176 -13.58 13.01 0.62
N LEU A 177 -13.79 13.92 -0.33
CA LEU A 177 -14.61 15.13 -0.14
C LEU A 177 -16.12 14.82 0.00
N GLU A 178 -16.59 13.70 -0.56
CA GLU A 178 -17.98 13.25 -0.42
C GLU A 178 -18.23 12.54 0.92
N ILE A 179 -17.26 11.75 1.40
CA ILE A 179 -17.35 11.01 2.66
C ILE A 179 -17.48 11.97 3.84
N GLU A 180 -16.66 13.03 3.84
CA GLU A 180 -16.81 14.12 4.79
C GLU A 180 -16.67 15.47 4.08
N PRO A 181 -17.80 16.17 3.83
CA PRO A 181 -17.76 17.48 3.23
C PRO A 181 -16.95 18.45 4.09
N CYS A 182 -15.92 19.07 3.49
CA CYS A 182 -15.17 20.13 4.14
C CYS A 182 -16.13 21.27 4.52
N ARG A 183 -16.38 21.43 5.82
CA ARG A 183 -17.12 22.60 6.32
C ARG A 183 -16.15 23.76 6.37
N ALA A 184 -16.37 24.77 5.54
CA ALA A 184 -15.72 26.07 5.73
C ALA A 184 -16.13 26.58 7.12
N GLN A 185 -15.16 26.72 8.02
CA GLN A 185 -15.36 27.44 9.27
C GLN A 185 -15.40 28.94 8.89
N LEU A 186 -16.61 29.50 8.82
CA LEU A 186 -16.85 30.94 8.75
C LEU A 186 -16.80 31.56 10.15
#